data_AF-A0A3N5XJI2-F1
#
_entry.id   AF-A0A3N5XJI2-F1
#
_cell.length_a   1.000
_cell.length_b   1.000
_cell.length_c   1.000
_cell.angle_alpha   90.00
_cell.angle_beta   90.00
_cell.angle_gamma   90.00
#
_symmetry.space_group_name_H-M   'P 1'
#
loop_
_entity.id
_entity.type
_entity.pdbx_description
1 polymer ?
#
loop_
_entity_poly.entity_id
_entity_poly.type
_entity_poly.pdbx_seq_one_letter_code
_entity_poly.pdbx_strand_id
1 'polypeptide(L)'
;MGSFLREIYGDQMVVFGFAFNQGSFQAIGPQGLQNFTVGLAPADSLDATLAAAGIPILALDVGQAPAGSALSVWLSQPHSTRSIGAVYS
;
A
#
# COMPACT_ATOMS: atom_id res chain seq x y z
N MET A 1 -1.34 -15.77 5.43
CA MET A 1 -0.43 -16.47 4.49
C MET A 1 0.95 -15.84 4.44
N GLY A 2 1.09 -14.53 4.20
CA GLY A 2 2.42 -13.90 4.09
C GLY A 2 3.35 -14.08 5.29
N SER A 3 2.82 -14.03 6.52
CA SER A 3 3.59 -14.29 7.75
C SER A 3 4.19 -15.70 7.80
N PHE A 4 3.40 -16.73 7.49
CA PHE A 4 3.89 -18.11 7.42
C PHE A 4 4.96 -18.31 6.34
N LEU A 5 4.80 -17.65 5.19
CA LEU A 5 5.82 -17.69 4.13
C LEU A 5 7.12 -17.03 4.61
N ARG A 6 7.04 -15.93 5.37
CA ARG A 6 8.21 -15.29 5.98
C ARG A 6 8.90 -16.21 6.98
N GLU A 7 8.16 -16.95 7.80
CA GLU A 7 8.74 -17.94 8.73
C GLU A 7 9.51 -19.05 8.00
N ILE A 8 9.02 -19.52 6.84
CA ILE A 8 9.63 -20.61 6.07
C ILE A 8 10.84 -20.14 5.26
N TYR A 9 10.70 -19.01 4.56
CA TYR A 9 11.69 -18.56 3.56
C TYR A 9 12.64 -17.47 4.08
N GLY A 10 12.32 -16.82 5.21
CA GLY A 10 13.18 -15.78 5.79
C GLY A 10 13.53 -14.68 4.79
N ASP A 11 14.82 -14.43 4.63
CA ASP A 11 15.37 -13.40 3.73
C ASP A 11 15.27 -13.75 2.24
N GLN A 12 14.93 -14.99 1.90
CA GLN A 12 14.64 -15.37 0.52
C GLN A 12 13.27 -14.85 0.05
N MET A 13 12.40 -14.45 0.98
CA MET A 13 11.09 -13.88 0.67
C MET A 13 11.18 -12.36 0.41
N VAL A 14 11.01 -11.98 -0.85
CA VAL A 14 10.81 -10.59 -1.26
C VAL A 14 9.33 -10.29 -1.41
N VAL A 15 8.86 -9.18 -0.84
CA VAL A 15 7.44 -8.76 -0.88
C VAL A 15 7.32 -7.47 -1.66
N PHE A 16 6.42 -7.47 -2.64
CA PHE A 16 5.99 -6.27 -3.35
C PHE A 16 4.58 -5.92 -2.91
N GLY A 17 4.42 -4.71 -2.36
CA GLY A 17 3.13 -4.13 -2.01
C GLY A 17 2.71 -3.07 -3.03
N PHE A 18 1.42 -2.76 -3.06
CA PHE A 18 0.86 -1.66 -3.84
C PHE A 18 0.28 -0.61 -2.91
N ALA A 19 0.43 0.66 -3.28
CA ALA A 19 -0.22 1.79 -2.65
C ALA A 19 -1.12 2.48 -3.68
N PHE A 20 -2.27 2.99 -3.26
CA PHE A 20 -3.26 3.59 -4.15
C PHE A 20 -3.92 4.80 -3.48
N ASN A 21 -3.59 5.99 -3.95
CA ASN A 21 -4.10 7.23 -3.39
C ASN A 21 -5.53 7.55 -3.87
N GLN A 22 -5.71 7.60 -5.19
CA GLN A 22 -6.94 8.05 -5.86
C GLN A 22 -7.06 7.41 -7.24
N GLY A 23 -8.28 7.43 -7.79
CA GLY A 23 -8.56 6.97 -9.15
C GLY A 23 -9.63 5.90 -9.19
N SER A 24 -9.62 5.10 -10.25
CA SER A 24 -10.64 4.09 -10.51
C SER A 24 -10.06 2.67 -10.54
N PHE A 25 -10.82 1.71 -10.03
CA PHE A 25 -10.52 0.28 -10.05
C PHE A 25 -11.81 -0.53 -10.21
N GLN A 26 -11.69 -1.81 -10.56
CA GLN A 26 -12.83 -2.72 -10.66
C GLN A 26 -12.91 -3.63 -9.44
N ALA A 27 -14.12 -3.80 -8.90
CA ALA A 27 -14.41 -4.76 -7.85
C ALA A 27 -15.88 -5.21 -7.96
N ILE A 28 -16.24 -6.27 -7.23
CA ILE A 28 -17.62 -6.74 -7.11
C ILE A 28 -18.35 -5.84 -6.12
N GLY A 29 -19.41 -5.18 -6.59
CA GLY A 29 -20.37 -4.44 -5.78
C GLY A 29 -21.78 -5.02 -5.89
N PRO A 30 -22.82 -4.26 -5.48
CA PRO A 30 -24.20 -4.75 -5.46
C PRO A 30 -24.76 -5.19 -6.83
N GLN A 31 -24.20 -4.67 -7.93
CA GLN A 31 -24.61 -4.98 -9.31
C GLN A 31 -23.62 -5.90 -10.04
N GLY A 32 -22.72 -6.58 -9.32
CA GLY A 32 -21.64 -7.38 -9.90
C GLY A 32 -20.36 -6.58 -10.11
N LEU A 33 -19.52 -7.02 -11.06
CA LEU A 33 -18.25 -6.36 -11.38
C LEU A 33 -18.50 -4.96 -11.95
N GLN A 34 -17.99 -3.94 -11.29
CA GLN A 34 -18.19 -2.54 -11.69
C GLN A 34 -16.98 -1.67 -11.32
N ASN A 35 -16.94 -0.47 -11.90
CA ASN A 35 -15.93 0.54 -11.57
C ASN A 35 -16.28 1.26 -10.27
N PHE A 36 -15.30 1.39 -9.39
CA PHE A 36 -15.33 2.28 -8.24
C PHE A 36 -14.31 3.39 -8.46
N THR A 37 -14.70 4.63 -8.23
CA THR A 37 -13.80 5.78 -8.25
C THR A 37 -13.72 6.35 -6.85
N VAL A 38 -12.50 6.46 -6.32
CA VAL A 38 -12.24 7.05 -5.00
C VAL A 38 -11.42 8.32 -5.14
N GLY A 39 -11.72 9.30 -4.27
CA GLY A 39 -10.92 10.51 -4.13
C GLY A 39 -9.59 10.24 -3.42
N LEU A 40 -8.94 11.32 -3.00
CA LEU A 40 -7.69 11.27 -2.22
C LEU A 40 -7.83 10.34 -1.01
N ALA A 41 -6.76 9.60 -0.71
CA ALA A 41 -6.66 8.90 0.56
C ALA A 41 -6.67 9.91 1.71
N PRO A 42 -7.09 9.51 2.93
CA PRO A 42 -7.04 10.40 4.08
C PRO A 42 -5.65 11.02 4.26
N ALA A 43 -5.61 12.28 4.68
CA ALA A 43 -4.35 12.90 5.10
C ALA A 43 -3.68 12.02 6.16
N ASP A 44 -2.35 12.01 6.17
CA ASP A 44 -1.51 11.20 7.06
C ASP A 44 -1.61 9.67 6.87
N SER A 45 -2.26 9.19 5.80
CA SER A 45 -2.19 7.78 5.38
C SER A 45 -0.92 7.48 4.57
N LEU A 46 -0.50 6.20 4.54
CA LEU A 46 0.60 5.72 3.71
C LEU A 46 0.43 6.14 2.24
N ASP A 47 -0.77 5.91 1.70
CA ASP A 47 -1.08 6.18 0.29
C ASP A 47 -0.99 7.67 -0.06
N ALA A 48 -1.48 8.54 0.83
CA ALA A 48 -1.39 9.99 0.65
C ALA A 48 0.06 10.48 0.77
N THR A 49 0.84 9.97 1.74
CA THR A 49 2.25 10.34 1.91
C THR A 49 3.09 9.97 0.69
N LEU A 50 2.91 8.77 0.14
CA LEU A 50 3.64 8.35 -1.06
C LEU A 50 3.22 9.15 -2.29
N ALA A 51 1.93 9.45 -2.45
CA ALA A 51 1.44 10.25 -3.57
C ALA A 51 1.93 11.71 -3.54
N ALA A 52 2.21 12.26 -2.36
CA ALA A 52 2.74 13.62 -2.21
C ALA A 52 4.11 13.82 -2.88
N ALA A 53 4.83 12.73 -3.20
CA ALA A 53 6.08 12.80 -3.98
C ALA A 53 5.86 13.33 -5.41
N GLY A 54 4.61 13.31 -5.92
CA GLY A 54 4.29 13.80 -7.27
C GLY A 54 4.82 12.93 -8.41
N ILE A 55 5.30 11.71 -8.10
CA ILE A 55 5.81 10.75 -9.08
C ILE A 55 4.66 9.82 -9.50
N PRO A 56 4.24 9.82 -10.79
CA PRO A 56 3.05 9.07 -11.22
C PRO A 56 3.14 7.55 -11.04
N ILE A 57 4.33 6.98 -11.21
CA ILE A 57 4.62 5.56 -10.98
C ILE A 57 5.90 5.47 -10.16
N LEU A 58 5.77 5.07 -8.90
CA LEU A 58 6.87 4.98 -7.95
C LEU A 58 7.07 3.52 -7.52
N ALA A 59 8.29 3.01 -7.68
CA ALA A 59 8.75 1.82 -6.99
C ALA A 59 9.71 2.26 -5.89
N LEU A 60 9.39 1.93 -4.63
CA LEU A 60 10.17 2.29 -3.46
C LEU A 60 10.62 1.03 -2.73
N ASP A 61 11.93 0.86 -2.58
CA ASP A 61 12.49 -0.16 -1.69
C ASP A 61 12.47 0.36 -0.25
N VAL A 62 11.46 -0.07 0.51
CA VAL A 62 11.31 0.30 1.93
C VAL A 62 12.30 -0.41 2.85
N GLY A 63 12.90 -1.52 2.40
CA GLY A 63 13.87 -2.29 3.18
C GLY A 63 15.25 -1.63 3.27
N GLN A 64 15.54 -0.67 2.38
CA GLN A 64 16.81 0.06 2.32
C GLN A 64 16.82 1.37 3.14
N ALA A 65 15.79 1.62 3.94
CA ALA A 65 15.75 2.81 4.79
C ALA A 65 16.92 2.78 5.80
N PRO A 66 17.78 3.82 5.86
CA PRO A 66 18.92 3.82 6.77
C PRO A 66 18.47 3.69 8.22
N ALA A 67 19.11 2.79 8.97
CA ALA A 67 18.76 2.53 10.37
C ALA A 67 18.86 3.81 11.21
N GLY A 68 17.82 4.10 11.99
CA GLY A 68 17.75 5.30 12.84
C GLY A 68 17.40 6.60 12.10
N SER A 69 17.23 6.56 10.77
CA SER A 69 16.72 7.70 10.03
C SER A 69 15.24 7.98 10.37
N ALA A 70 14.81 9.22 10.15
CA ALA A 70 13.39 9.59 10.29
C ALA A 70 12.47 8.72 9.41
N LEU A 71 12.95 8.31 8.23
CA LEU A 71 12.22 7.38 7.35
C LEU A 71 12.07 6.00 7.99
N SER A 72 13.15 5.43 8.55
CA SER A 72 13.08 4.11 9.21
C SER A 72 12.16 4.12 10.45
N VAL A 73 12.14 5.24 11.19
CA VAL A 73 11.25 5.43 12.34
C VAL A 73 9.80 5.57 11.88
N TRP A 74 9.56 6.33 10.81
CA TRP A 74 8.22 6.47 10.25
C TRP A 74 7.71 5.14 9.70
N LEU A 75 8.50 4.40 8.91
CA LEU A 75 8.12 3.10 8.33
C LEU A 75 7.79 2.03 9.40
N SER A 76 8.32 2.16 10.62
CA SER A 76 8.03 1.22 11.70
C SER A 76 6.73 1.53 12.46
N GLN A 77 6.10 2.68 12.20
CA GLN A 77 4.81 3.03 12.79
C GLN A 77 3.64 2.43 11.99
N PRO A 78 2.50 2.16 12.64
CA PRO A 78 1.28 1.81 11.93
C PRO A 78 0.78 3.00 11.11
N HIS A 79 0.52 2.77 9.82
CA HIS A 79 -0.11 3.73 8.92
C HIS A 79 -1.41 3.16 8.38
N SER A 80 -2.41 4.02 8.26
CA SER A 80 -3.61 3.68 7.49
C SER A 80 -3.25 3.52 6.02
N THR A 81 -3.82 2.51 5.37
CA THR A 81 -3.71 2.30 3.91
C THR A 81 -5.01 1.73 3.36
N ARG A 82 -5.29 1.96 2.08
CA ARG A 82 -6.44 1.37 1.40
C ARG A 82 -6.25 -0.13 1.24
N SER A 83 -7.26 -0.89 1.67
CA SER A 83 -7.38 -2.31 1.37
C SER A 83 -8.46 -2.49 0.31
N ILE A 84 -8.06 -2.71 -0.93
CA ILE A 84 -8.97 -2.92 -2.06
C ILE A 84 -8.91 -4.41 -2.42
N GLY A 85 -10.00 -5.11 -2.13
CA GLY A 85 -10.15 -6.54 -2.44
C GLY A 85 -10.99 -6.80 -3.69
N ALA A 86 -11.32 -8.07 -3.90
CA ALA A 86 -12.22 -8.49 -4.98
C ALA A 86 -13.66 -7.95 -4.81
N VAL A 87 -14.07 -7.64 -3.58
CA VAL A 87 -15.36 -7.05 -3.23
C VAL A 87 -15.11 -5.68 -2.62
N TYR A 88 -15.94 -4.71 -2.98
CA TYR A 88 -15.87 -3.35 -2.47
C TYR A 88 -17.28 -2.77 -2.34
N SER A 89 -17.53 -2.03 -1.27
CA SER A 89 -18.84 -1.45 -0.93
C SER A 89 -18.68 -0.11 -0.25
#